data_AF-A0A3R6GEZ3-F1
#
_entry.id   AF-A0A3R6GEZ3-F1
#
_cell.length_a   1.000
_cell.length_b   1.000
_cell.length_c   1.000
_cell.angle_alpha   90.00
_cell.angle_beta   90.00
_cell.angle_gamma   90.00
#
_symmetry.space_group_name_H-M   'P 1'
#
loop_
_entity.id
_entity.type
_entity.pdbx_description
1 polymer ?
#
loop_
_entity_poly.entity_id
_entity_poly.type
_entity_poly.pdbx_seq_one_letter_code
_entity_poly.pdbx_strand_id
1 'polypeptide(L)'
;SRKVEYEDVWDLRNAGDALESGRKSKNPMTGGDWHNYFNENYGADNVTWESASIQDIIDMPSKITDFSPKQISNLASRNGWTVEPLGKGRLAGIPYEQGGGISMHAPNGSSIYIQYHPGSGHHGVMPYYKISSGKNGIVRYYINGERVQ
;
A
#
# COMPACT_ATOMS: atom_id res chain seq x y z
N SER A 1 37.47 -38.12 -48.87
CA SER A 1 37.02 -36.71 -48.82
C SER A 1 35.68 -36.59 -49.50
N ARG A 2 34.61 -36.28 -48.75
CA ARG A 2 33.24 -36.14 -49.28
C ARG A 2 32.98 -34.64 -49.47
N LYS A 3 32.69 -34.22 -50.70
CA LYS A 3 32.33 -32.82 -51.03
C LYS A 3 30.93 -32.53 -50.48
N VAL A 4 30.79 -31.41 -49.78
CA VAL A 4 29.50 -30.87 -49.32
C VAL A 4 28.95 -30.02 -50.47
N GLU A 5 27.71 -30.30 -50.86
CA GLU A 5 27.00 -29.63 -51.97
C GLU A 5 26.31 -28.35 -51.47
N TYR A 6 26.11 -27.39 -52.38
CA TYR A 6 25.75 -25.98 -52.09
C TYR A 6 24.32 -25.75 -51.55
N GLU A 7 23.51 -26.80 -51.41
CA GLU A 7 22.12 -26.75 -50.93
C GLU A 7 22.03 -26.70 -49.39
N ASP A 8 23.06 -27.14 -48.66
CA ASP A 8 23.08 -27.17 -47.18
C ASP A 8 23.22 -25.77 -46.53
N VAL A 9 23.38 -24.72 -47.33
CA VAL A 9 23.66 -23.35 -46.85
C VAL A 9 22.38 -22.51 -46.69
N TRP A 10 21.26 -22.94 -47.27
CA TRP A 10 20.00 -22.18 -47.22
C TRP A 10 19.17 -22.40 -45.96
N ASP A 11 19.33 -23.52 -45.26
CA ASP A 11 18.58 -23.80 -44.02
C ASP A 11 19.09 -23.01 -42.80
N LEU A 12 20.31 -22.47 -42.87
CA LEU A 12 20.90 -21.73 -41.74
C LEU A 12 20.51 -20.26 -41.68
N ARG A 13 19.88 -19.70 -42.72
CA ARG A 13 19.41 -18.30 -42.72
C ARG A 13 18.01 -18.13 -42.13
N ASN A 14 17.18 -19.17 -42.10
CA ASN A 14 15.84 -19.12 -41.49
C ASN A 14 15.84 -19.35 -39.96
N ALA A 15 16.98 -19.76 -39.38
CA ALA A 15 17.12 -19.88 -37.94
C ALA A 15 17.37 -18.53 -37.23
N GLY A 16 17.83 -17.50 -37.96
CA GLY A 16 18.10 -16.17 -37.43
C GLY A 16 16.84 -15.39 -37.03
N ASP A 17 15.78 -15.48 -37.84
CA ASP A 17 14.55 -14.71 -37.63
C ASP A 17 13.65 -15.32 -36.53
N ALA A 18 13.80 -16.62 -36.23
CA ALA A 18 13.07 -17.27 -35.14
C ALA A 18 13.67 -16.98 -33.76
N LEU A 19 14.97 -16.64 -33.68
CA LEU A 19 15.68 -16.29 -32.45
C LEU A 19 15.46 -14.83 -32.01
N GLU A 20 15.03 -13.95 -32.92
CA GLU A 20 14.60 -12.58 -32.61
C GLU A 20 13.14 -12.47 -32.13
N SER A 21 12.46 -13.61 -31.94
CA SER A 21 11.31 -13.66 -31.02
C SER A 21 11.74 -13.66 -29.55
N GLY A 22 12.99 -13.22 -29.28
CA GLY A 22 13.57 -12.87 -28.00
C GLY A 22 12.49 -12.31 -27.09
N ARG A 23 12.07 -13.19 -26.17
CA ARG A 23 11.05 -13.00 -25.15
C ARG A 23 10.90 -11.51 -24.84
N LYS A 24 9.80 -10.89 -25.27
CA LYS A 24 9.27 -9.73 -24.56
C LYS A 24 8.78 -10.24 -23.20
N SER A 25 9.70 -10.70 -22.35
CA SER A 25 9.42 -10.83 -20.94
C SER A 25 9.07 -9.41 -20.52
N LYS A 26 7.77 -9.16 -20.28
CA LYS A 26 7.32 -7.95 -19.62
C LYS A 26 8.27 -7.74 -18.44
N ASN A 27 8.81 -6.52 -18.30
CA ASN A 27 9.67 -6.19 -17.17
C ASN A 27 9.04 -6.77 -15.90
N PRO A 28 9.81 -7.51 -15.07
CA PRO A 28 9.26 -8.11 -13.88
C PRO A 28 8.63 -7.01 -13.03
N MET A 29 7.34 -7.14 -12.77
CA MET A 29 6.62 -6.22 -11.89
C MET A 29 7.12 -6.44 -10.46
N THR A 30 7.50 -5.36 -9.79
CA THR A 30 7.86 -5.37 -8.38
C THR A 30 6.64 -5.68 -7.51
N GLY A 31 6.85 -5.99 -6.23
CA GLY A 31 5.73 -6.11 -5.29
C GLY A 31 4.86 -4.85 -5.23
N GLY A 32 5.48 -3.67 -5.33
CA GLY A 32 4.76 -2.39 -5.40
C GLY A 32 3.92 -2.25 -6.65
N ASP A 33 4.45 -2.66 -7.81
CA ASP A 33 3.71 -2.62 -9.08
C ASP A 33 2.48 -3.56 -9.03
N TRP A 34 2.63 -4.75 -8.43
CA TRP A 34 1.52 -5.66 -8.23
C TRP A 34 0.47 -5.10 -7.26
N HIS A 35 0.90 -4.50 -6.15
CA HIS A 35 0.00 -3.87 -5.18
C HIS A 35 -0.84 -2.77 -5.82
N ASN A 36 -0.20 -1.87 -6.57
CA ASN A 36 -0.89 -0.80 -7.29
C ASN A 36 -1.87 -1.36 -8.32
N TYR A 37 -1.44 -2.34 -9.12
CA TYR A 37 -2.30 -3.02 -10.08
C TYR A 37 -3.54 -3.61 -9.41
N PHE A 38 -3.39 -4.36 -8.31
CA PHE A 38 -4.54 -4.97 -7.65
C PHE A 38 -5.47 -3.90 -7.04
N ASN A 39 -4.91 -2.87 -6.41
CA ASN A 39 -5.71 -1.78 -5.84
C ASN A 39 -6.52 -1.04 -6.91
N GLU A 40 -5.95 -0.77 -8.08
CA GLU A 40 -6.64 -0.13 -9.20
C GLU A 40 -7.76 -1.02 -9.77
N ASN A 41 -7.54 -2.34 -9.87
CA ASN A 41 -8.48 -3.25 -10.52
C ASN A 41 -9.60 -3.75 -9.60
N TYR A 42 -9.34 -3.90 -8.30
CA TYR A 42 -10.27 -4.50 -7.35
C TYR A 42 -10.71 -3.53 -6.24
N GLY A 43 -10.03 -2.39 -6.09
CA GLY A 43 -10.24 -1.43 -5.01
C GLY A 43 -9.48 -1.81 -3.74
N ALA A 44 -8.94 -0.80 -3.05
CA ALA A 44 -8.11 -0.98 -1.85
C ALA A 44 -8.83 -1.77 -0.73
N ASP A 45 -10.16 -1.69 -0.64
CA ASP A 45 -10.92 -2.45 0.36
C ASP A 45 -11.03 -3.96 0.07
N ASN A 46 -10.76 -4.39 -1.16
CA ASN A 46 -10.90 -5.78 -1.61
C ASN A 46 -9.56 -6.50 -1.83
N VAL A 47 -8.44 -5.78 -1.72
CA VAL A 47 -7.08 -6.34 -1.85
C VAL A 47 -6.46 -6.38 -0.45
N THR A 48 -5.83 -7.48 -0.07
CA THR A 48 -5.08 -7.57 1.19
C THR A 48 -3.62 -7.84 0.91
N TRP A 49 -2.77 -6.88 1.27
CA TRP A 49 -1.32 -6.99 1.12
C TRP A 49 -0.70 -7.46 2.44
N GLU A 50 -0.41 -8.76 2.56
CA GLU A 50 0.11 -9.34 3.81
C GLU A 50 1.58 -9.03 4.11
N SER A 51 2.27 -8.24 3.27
CA SER A 51 3.71 -8.00 3.48
C SER A 51 4.05 -6.81 4.38
N ALA A 52 3.08 -5.93 4.71
CA ALA A 52 3.34 -4.81 5.61
C ALA A 52 2.90 -5.15 7.04
N SER A 53 3.85 -5.13 7.96
CA SER A 53 3.56 -5.19 9.39
C SER A 53 3.05 -3.83 9.88
N ILE A 54 2.31 -3.80 10.99
CA ILE A 54 1.99 -2.51 11.63
C ILE A 54 3.27 -1.77 12.07
N GLN A 55 4.34 -2.51 12.35
CA GLN A 55 5.64 -1.96 12.70
C GLN A 55 6.29 -1.22 11.52
N ASP A 56 6.12 -1.70 10.29
CA ASP A 56 6.58 -0.99 9.08
C ASP A 56 5.94 0.40 8.96
N ILE A 57 4.66 0.51 9.30
CA ILE A 57 3.94 1.79 9.31
C ILE A 57 4.48 2.70 10.42
N ILE A 58 4.81 2.15 11.58
CA ILE A 58 5.38 2.96 12.67
C ILE A 58 6.80 3.45 12.34
N ASP A 59 7.62 2.59 11.74
CA ASP A 59 9.00 2.92 11.37
C ASP A 59 9.10 3.80 10.13
N MET A 60 8.20 3.61 9.15
CA MET A 60 8.10 4.40 7.93
C MET A 60 6.64 4.86 7.71
N PRO A 61 6.20 5.93 8.40
CA PRO A 61 4.80 6.39 8.41
C PRO A 61 4.18 6.70 7.05
N SER A 62 4.97 7.02 6.02
CA SER A 62 4.45 7.24 4.67
C SER A 62 3.80 6.00 4.06
N LYS A 63 4.18 4.78 4.47
CA LYS A 63 3.55 3.53 4.00
C LYS A 63 2.06 3.45 4.31
N ILE A 64 1.55 4.24 5.27
CA ILE A 64 0.15 4.19 5.66
C ILE A 64 -0.80 4.54 4.50
N THR A 65 -0.34 5.32 3.52
CA THR A 65 -1.17 5.76 2.38
C THR A 65 -1.32 4.68 1.32
N ASP A 66 -0.61 3.56 1.45
CA ASP A 66 -0.76 2.39 0.58
C ASP A 66 -1.99 1.54 0.95
N PHE A 67 -2.71 1.94 2.01
CA PHE A 67 -3.82 1.21 2.61
C PHE A 67 -5.05 2.10 2.86
N SER A 68 -6.23 1.50 2.71
CA SER A 68 -7.50 2.09 3.13
C SER A 68 -7.59 2.15 4.67
N PRO A 69 -8.43 3.05 5.23
CA PRO A 69 -8.62 3.14 6.68
C PRO A 69 -9.09 1.81 7.29
N LYS A 70 -9.92 1.06 6.54
CA LYS A 70 -10.44 -0.24 6.96
C LYS A 70 -9.35 -1.32 6.99
N GLN A 71 -8.43 -1.31 6.02
CA GLN A 71 -7.29 -2.23 6.03
C GLN A 71 -6.37 -1.95 7.22
N ILE A 72 -6.08 -0.67 7.51
CA ILE A 72 -5.25 -0.28 8.66
C ILE A 72 -5.91 -0.65 9.99
N SER A 73 -7.22 -0.41 10.15
CA SER A 73 -7.95 -0.79 11.36
C SER A 73 -7.99 -2.31 11.57
N ASN A 74 -8.17 -3.08 10.49
CA ASN A 74 -8.12 -4.55 10.55
C ASN A 74 -6.70 -5.04 10.89
N LEU A 75 -5.66 -4.42 10.34
CA LEU A 75 -4.27 -4.73 10.67
C LEU A 75 -4.00 -4.45 12.16
N ALA A 76 -4.42 -3.30 12.67
CA ALA A 76 -4.27 -2.93 14.07
C ALA A 76 -4.98 -3.92 15.00
N SER A 77 -6.26 -4.22 14.74
CA SER A 77 -7.03 -5.17 15.54
C SER A 77 -6.40 -6.56 15.59
N ARG A 78 -5.93 -7.09 14.45
CA ARG A 78 -5.23 -8.40 14.39
C ARG A 78 -3.91 -8.40 15.17
N ASN A 79 -3.27 -7.25 15.35
CA ASN A 79 -2.06 -7.09 16.16
C ASN A 79 -2.37 -6.75 17.64
N GLY A 80 -3.63 -6.90 18.07
CA GLY A 80 -4.03 -6.68 19.47
C GLY A 80 -4.14 -5.20 19.86
N TRP A 81 -4.18 -4.28 18.90
CA TRP A 81 -4.42 -2.87 19.17
C TRP A 81 -5.90 -2.64 19.45
N THR A 82 -6.20 -1.70 20.35
CA THR A 82 -7.57 -1.22 20.54
C THR A 82 -7.96 -0.38 19.33
N VAL A 83 -9.13 -0.65 18.76
CA VAL A 83 -9.69 0.07 17.60
C VAL A 83 -11.07 0.58 17.98
N GLU A 84 -11.26 1.89 17.90
CA GLU A 84 -12.49 2.56 18.33
C GLU A 84 -12.75 3.82 17.48
N PRO A 85 -13.96 4.40 17.53
CA PRO A 85 -14.19 5.73 17.00
C PRO A 85 -13.24 6.78 17.61
N LEU A 86 -13.04 7.92 16.95
CA LEU A 86 -12.32 9.03 17.56
C LEU A 86 -12.95 9.42 18.90
N GLY A 87 -12.14 9.60 19.94
CA GLY A 87 -12.63 10.00 21.26
C GLY A 87 -12.87 11.50 21.43
N LYS A 88 -12.47 12.34 20.47
CA LYS A 88 -12.53 13.82 20.56
C LYS A 88 -12.84 14.45 19.20
N GLY A 89 -13.37 15.68 19.25
CA GLY A 89 -13.70 16.47 18.07
C GLY A 89 -15.15 16.31 17.62
N ARG A 90 -15.51 16.97 16.50
CA ARG A 90 -16.90 16.99 15.99
C ARG A 90 -17.45 15.61 15.61
N LEU A 91 -16.55 14.69 15.22
CA LEU A 91 -16.90 13.33 14.82
C LEU A 91 -16.62 12.30 15.93
N ALA A 92 -16.52 12.76 17.18
CA ALA A 92 -16.25 11.86 18.31
C ALA A 92 -17.38 10.84 18.49
N GLY A 93 -17.02 9.58 18.73
CA GLY A 93 -17.97 8.49 18.95
C GLY A 93 -18.74 8.02 17.70
N ILE A 94 -18.57 8.68 16.55
CA ILE A 94 -19.23 8.29 15.30
C ILE A 94 -18.41 7.14 14.67
N PRO A 95 -19.01 5.97 14.39
CA PRO A 95 -18.33 4.87 13.69
C PRO A 95 -17.85 5.25 12.29
N TYR A 96 -16.81 4.58 11.81
CA TYR A 96 -16.27 4.80 10.46
C TYR A 96 -17.32 4.61 9.37
N GLU A 97 -18.17 3.58 9.50
CA GLU A 97 -19.25 3.25 8.57
C GLU A 97 -20.33 4.34 8.49
N GLN A 98 -20.36 5.25 9.47
CA GLN A 98 -21.27 6.40 9.52
C GLN A 98 -20.56 7.73 9.18
N GLY A 99 -19.34 7.66 8.62
CA GLY A 99 -18.54 8.83 8.25
C GLY A 99 -17.70 9.41 9.38
N GLY A 100 -17.54 8.68 10.49
CA GLY A 100 -16.64 9.05 11.58
C GLY A 100 -15.18 8.68 11.33
N GLY A 101 -14.31 9.04 12.28
CA GLY A 101 -12.89 8.69 12.25
C GLY A 101 -12.57 7.44 13.09
N ILE A 102 -11.33 6.98 12.99
CA ILE A 102 -10.85 5.77 13.68
C ILE A 102 -9.68 6.17 14.60
N SER A 103 -9.67 5.65 15.83
CA SER A 103 -8.54 5.71 16.76
C SER A 103 -8.01 4.30 17.01
N MET A 104 -6.71 4.12 16.84
CA MET A 104 -6.02 2.84 16.99
C MET A 104 -4.86 3.00 17.98
N HIS A 105 -4.92 2.31 19.11
CA HIS A 105 -3.96 2.43 20.21
C HIS A 105 -3.16 1.14 20.37
N ALA A 106 -1.83 1.26 20.40
CA ALA A 106 -0.96 0.12 20.65
C ALA A 106 -1.19 -0.48 22.05
N PRO A 107 -1.03 -1.81 22.20
CA PRO A 107 -1.27 -2.48 23.47
C PRO A 107 -0.24 -2.12 24.55
N ASN A 108 -0.42 -2.67 25.74
CA ASN A 108 0.53 -2.62 26.86
C ASN A 108 0.85 -1.21 27.39
N GLY A 109 -0.12 -0.29 27.30
CA GLY A 109 0.06 1.09 27.79
C GLY A 109 1.03 1.93 26.98
N SER A 110 1.36 1.50 25.76
CA SER A 110 2.18 2.27 24.82
C SER A 110 1.51 3.61 24.46
N SER A 111 2.31 4.65 24.27
CA SER A 111 1.85 5.95 23.78
C SER A 111 1.70 6.00 22.25
N ILE A 112 1.98 4.89 21.56
CA ILE A 112 1.88 4.79 20.10
C ILE A 112 0.40 4.73 19.71
N TYR A 113 0.02 5.56 18.74
CA TYR A 113 -1.31 5.50 18.14
C TYR A 113 -1.30 5.90 16.67
N ILE A 114 -2.32 5.42 15.97
CA ILE A 114 -2.68 5.81 14.61
C ILE A 114 -4.12 6.30 14.65
N GLN A 115 -4.42 7.41 13.98
CA GLN A 115 -5.77 7.92 13.84
C GLN A 115 -6.08 8.23 12.38
N TYR A 116 -7.25 7.83 11.92
CA TYR A 116 -7.81 8.26 10.64
C TYR A 116 -8.83 9.36 10.89
N HIS A 117 -8.71 10.46 10.15
CA HIS A 117 -9.65 11.57 10.13
C HIS A 117 -10.28 11.65 8.73
N PRO A 118 -11.62 11.53 8.59
CA PRO A 118 -12.30 11.49 7.28
C PRO A 118 -12.34 12.84 6.54
N GLY A 119 -11.67 13.87 7.08
CA GLY A 119 -11.77 15.24 6.58
C GLY A 119 -13.09 15.90 7.00
N SER A 120 -13.16 17.23 6.86
CA SER A 120 -14.21 18.18 7.27
C SER A 120 -13.96 18.95 8.58
N GLY A 121 -14.14 20.28 8.50
CA GLY A 121 -13.92 21.25 9.60
C GLY A 121 -12.63 22.08 9.47
N HIS A 122 -12.28 22.80 10.54
CA HIS A 122 -11.19 23.82 10.61
C HIS A 122 -9.78 23.38 10.17
N HIS A 123 -9.52 22.08 9.98
CA HIS A 123 -8.21 21.54 9.62
C HIS A 123 -8.10 21.04 8.17
N GLY A 124 -9.11 21.32 7.33
CA GLY A 124 -9.09 21.03 5.90
C GLY A 124 -10.14 20.00 5.47
N VAL A 125 -10.48 20.07 4.17
CA VAL A 125 -11.47 19.19 3.53
C VAL A 125 -10.93 17.76 3.37
N MET A 126 -9.60 17.63 3.30
CA MET A 126 -8.95 16.37 2.92
C MET A 126 -8.82 15.41 4.11
N PRO A 127 -9.21 14.13 3.94
CA PRO A 127 -8.95 13.09 4.93
C PRO A 127 -7.45 12.85 5.10
N TYR A 128 -7.05 12.47 6.31
CA TYR A 128 -5.65 12.25 6.65
C TYR A 128 -5.48 11.23 7.77
N TYR A 129 -4.30 10.63 7.83
CA TYR A 129 -3.81 9.86 8.95
C TYR A 129 -2.94 10.71 9.87
N LYS A 130 -3.02 10.45 11.17
CA LYS A 130 -2.13 10.98 12.19
C LYS A 130 -1.46 9.81 12.90
N ILE A 131 -0.13 9.76 12.90
CA ILE A 131 0.66 8.70 13.50
C ILE A 131 1.54 9.32 14.58
N SER A 132 1.51 8.75 15.78
CA SER A 132 2.33 9.18 16.91
C SER A 132 3.20 8.02 17.36
N SER A 133 4.51 8.23 17.38
CA SER A 133 5.46 7.28 17.94
C SER A 133 6.62 8.01 18.62
N GLY A 134 7.33 7.33 19.54
CA GLY A 134 8.51 7.93 20.18
C GLY A 134 9.62 8.27 19.19
N LYS A 135 9.78 7.47 18.13
CA LYS A 135 10.83 7.62 17.12
C LYS A 135 10.57 8.78 16.15
N ASN A 136 9.33 8.91 15.67
CA ASN A 136 8.97 9.85 14.61
C ASN A 136 8.20 11.08 15.12
N GLY A 137 7.87 11.13 16.41
CA GLY A 137 6.96 12.13 16.96
C GLY A 137 5.56 11.97 16.38
N ILE A 138 4.86 13.09 16.21
CA ILE A 138 3.55 13.14 15.54
C ILE A 138 3.74 13.55 14.09
N VAL A 139 3.37 12.67 13.16
CA VAL A 139 3.34 12.95 11.72
C VAL A 139 1.94 12.77 11.15
N ARG A 140 1.67 13.44 10.03
CA ARG A 140 0.38 13.41 9.35
C ARG A 140 0.55 13.26 7.86
N TYR A 141 -0.28 12.43 7.25
CA TYR A 141 -0.30 12.20 5.80
C TYR A 141 -1.74 12.30 5.30
N TYR A 142 -1.98 13.13 4.30
CA TYR A 142 -3.21 13.05 3.53
C TYR A 142 -3.29 11.69 2.83
N ILE A 143 -4.52 11.23 2.55
CA ILE A 143 -4.72 9.93 1.89
C ILE A 143 -4.06 9.85 0.51
N ASN A 144 -3.76 11.00 -0.12
CA ASN A 144 -3.09 11.09 -1.42
C ASN A 144 -1.56 10.93 -1.35
N GLY A 145 -1.00 10.66 -0.18
CA GLY A 145 0.46 10.49 0.02
C GLY A 145 1.18 11.75 0.48
N GLU A 146 0.56 12.93 0.37
CA GLU A 146 1.20 14.19 0.75
C GLU A 146 1.30 14.32 2.27
N ARG A 147 2.47 14.74 2.76
CA ARG A 147 2.66 15.02 4.18
C ARG A 147 1.96 16.33 4.54
N VAL A 148 1.17 16.33 5.61
CA VAL A 148 0.57 17.55 6.15
C VAL A 148 1.67 18.34 6.88
N GLN A 149 1.85 19.61 6.51
CA GLN A 149 2.76 20.54 7.20
C GLN A 149 2.25 20.91 8.59
#